data_AF-A0A7Y0L948-F1
#
_entry.id   AF-A0A7Y0L948-F1
#
_cell.length_a   1.000
_cell.length_b   1.000
_cell.length_c   1.000
_cell.angle_alpha   90.00
_cell.angle_beta   90.00
_cell.angle_gamma   90.00
#
_symmetry.space_group_name_H-M   'P 1'
#
loop_
_entity.id
_entity.type
_entity.pdbx_description
1 polymer ?
#
loop_
_entity_poly.entity_id
_entity_poly.type
_entity_poly.pdbx_seq_one_letter_code
_entity_poly.pdbx_strand_id
1 'polypeptide(L)'
;HESPHPACRCDQLEQEVAHLRTYVRQLEEQIRLSPHRRFGASSERSDPAQLRLFNEAEATAVSALEAGPVETGTSERQKKKPGQRDAAWDHLPVERIEYWLPPEEQVCPTCAQALHEMSTEVRRELYIHSGPSDGAGACPVCLGLSHV
;
A
#
# COMPACT_ATOMS: atom_id res chain seq x y z
N HIS A 1 24.83 -58.50 3.99
CA HIS A 1 24.13 -57.21 4.10
C HIS A 1 22.78 -57.50 4.74
N GLU A 2 22.73 -57.54 6.06
CA GLU A 2 21.47 -57.76 6.79
C GLU A 2 20.62 -56.50 6.60
N SER A 3 19.51 -56.62 5.87
CA SER A 3 18.54 -55.54 5.83
C SER A 3 17.86 -55.47 7.21
N PRO A 4 17.73 -54.28 7.83
CA PRO A 4 17.16 -54.17 9.17
C PRO A 4 15.73 -54.73 9.20
N HIS A 5 15.44 -55.52 10.24
CA HIS A 5 14.16 -56.21 10.44
C HIS A 5 12.99 -55.21 10.35
N PRO A 6 11.89 -55.53 9.64
CA PRO A 6 10.81 -54.57 9.35
C PRO A 6 10.21 -53.94 10.61
N ALA A 7 10.09 -54.68 11.72
CA ALA A 7 9.64 -54.13 13.00
C ALA A 7 10.59 -53.07 13.58
N CYS A 8 11.91 -53.29 13.49
CA CYS A 8 12.91 -52.33 13.98
C CYS A 8 12.89 -51.02 13.19
N ARG A 9 12.56 -51.09 11.89
CA ARG A 9 12.37 -49.90 11.05
C ARG A 9 11.11 -49.12 11.43
N CYS A 10 10.01 -49.81 11.77
CA CYS A 10 8.80 -49.14 12.24
C CYS A 10 9.06 -48.37 13.55
N ASP A 11 9.73 -49.00 14.52
CA ASP A 11 10.03 -48.36 15.81
C ASP A 11 10.94 -47.12 15.65
N GLN A 12 11.94 -47.20 14.76
CA GLN A 12 12.82 -46.07 14.45
C GLN A 12 12.06 -44.90 13.82
N LEU A 13 11.16 -45.19 12.86
CA LEU A 13 10.35 -44.16 12.23
C LEU A 13 9.36 -43.53 13.21
N GLU A 14 8.80 -44.30 14.13
CA GLU A 14 7.90 -43.78 15.17
C GLU A 14 8.65 -42.83 16.13
N GLN A 15 9.87 -43.18 16.53
CA GLN A 15 10.73 -42.32 17.34
C GLN A 15 11.09 -41.03 16.61
N GLU A 16 11.44 -41.13 15.32
CA GLU A 16 11.77 -39.98 14.49
C GLU A 16 10.56 -39.05 14.31
N VAL A 17 9.38 -39.61 14.04
CA VAL A 17 8.13 -38.85 13.94
C VAL A 17 7.79 -38.17 15.27
N ALA A 18 7.98 -38.85 16.40
CA ALA A 18 7.75 -38.27 17.71
C ALA A 18 8.70 -37.10 17.98
N HIS A 19 10.00 -37.25 17.65
CA HIS A 19 11.01 -36.20 17.79
C HIS A 19 10.72 -35.00 16.87
N LEU A 20 10.37 -35.25 15.60
CA LEU A 20 10.07 -34.18 14.66
C LEU A 20 8.80 -33.41 15.07
N ARG A 21 7.77 -34.11 15.55
CA ARG A 21 6.53 -33.47 16.04
C ARG A 21 6.78 -32.58 17.25
N THR A 22 7.61 -33.02 18.21
CA THR A 22 7.95 -32.19 19.38
C THR A 22 8.80 -30.98 18.97
N TYR A 23 9.74 -31.15 18.05
CA TYR A 23 10.57 -30.07 17.53
C TYR A 23 9.74 -29.01 16.78
N VAL A 24 8.84 -29.44 15.89
CA VAL A 24 7.92 -28.53 15.17
C VAL A 24 7.07 -27.73 16.15
N ARG A 25 6.49 -28.37 17.17
CA ARG A 25 5.69 -27.68 18.19
C ARG A 25 6.50 -26.60 18.92
N GLN A 26 7.74 -26.91 19.29
CA GLN A 26 8.63 -25.94 19.96
C GLN A 26 8.94 -24.74 19.05
N LEU A 27 9.19 -24.98 17.76
CA LEU A 27 9.43 -23.91 16.79
C LEU A 27 8.20 -23.04 16.59
N GLU A 28 7.00 -23.64 16.49
CA GLU A 28 5.75 -22.91 16.39
C GLU A 28 5.52 -21.99 17.61
N GLU A 29 5.79 -22.49 18.83
CA GLU A 29 5.73 -21.69 20.06
C GLU A 29 6.73 -20.52 20.02
N GLN A 30 7.97 -20.76 19.59
CA GLN A 30 8.97 -19.69 19.45
C GLN A 30 8.55 -18.64 18.41
N ILE A 31 8.01 -19.07 17.26
CA ILE A 31 7.53 -18.19 16.21
C ILE A 31 6.37 -17.34 16.74
N ARG A 32 5.42 -17.92 17.50
CA ARG A 32 4.31 -17.17 18.11
C ARG A 32 4.78 -16.12 19.12
N LEU A 33 5.83 -16.39 19.88
CA LEU A 33 6.37 -15.47 20.89
C LEU A 33 7.28 -14.38 20.30
N SER A 34 7.88 -14.64 19.13
CA SER A 34 8.86 -13.74 18.51
C SER A 34 8.34 -12.31 18.19
N PRO A 35 7.09 -12.09 17.72
CA PRO A 35 6.59 -10.76 17.39
C PRO A 35 6.34 -9.95 18.65
N HIS A 36 5.84 -10.59 19.72
CA HIS A 36 5.63 -9.91 21.01
C HIS A 36 6.93 -9.40 21.63
N ARG A 37 8.06 -10.08 21.40
CA ARG A 37 9.38 -9.62 21.85
C ARG A 37 9.97 -8.51 20.99
N ARG A 38 9.78 -8.58 19.66
CA ARG A 38 10.34 -7.61 18.70
C ARG A 38 9.52 -6.33 18.59
N PHE A 39 8.20 -6.48 18.60
CA PHE A 39 7.20 -5.44 18.31
C PHE A 39 6.25 -5.21 19.49
N GLY A 40 6.62 -5.66 20.70
CA GLY A 40 5.82 -5.40 21.90
C GLY A 40 5.84 -3.92 22.31
N ALA A 41 5.02 -3.56 23.29
CA ALA A 41 4.82 -2.18 23.76
C ALA A 41 6.09 -1.41 24.16
N SER A 42 7.22 -2.09 24.41
CA SER A 42 8.51 -1.46 24.65
C SER A 42 9.20 -0.94 23.40
N SER A 43 8.92 -1.52 22.22
CA SER A 43 9.49 -1.13 20.92
C SER A 43 8.79 0.08 20.29
N GLU A 44 7.53 0.32 20.67
CA GLU A 44 6.72 1.47 20.24
C GLU A 44 6.91 2.71 21.13
N ARG A 45 7.80 2.64 22.14
CA ARG A 45 8.12 3.79 22.99
C ARG A 45 8.82 4.85 22.15
N SER A 46 8.04 5.79 21.67
CA SER A 46 8.55 7.01 21.04
C SER A 46 9.12 7.92 22.13
N ASP A 47 10.33 8.44 21.91
CA ASP A 47 10.92 9.44 22.81
C ASP A 47 10.01 10.69 22.81
N PRO A 48 9.56 11.20 23.96
CA PRO A 48 8.80 12.45 24.01
C PRO A 48 9.52 13.63 23.34
N ALA A 49 10.84 13.60 23.20
CA ALA A 49 11.59 14.59 22.44
C ALA A 49 11.42 14.47 20.91
N GLN A 50 11.11 13.28 20.37
CA GLN A 50 10.88 13.05 18.94
C GLN A 50 9.66 13.84 18.43
N LEU A 51 8.63 14.01 19.26
CA LEU A 51 7.44 14.81 18.93
C LEU A 51 7.76 16.31 18.78
N ARG A 52 8.85 16.79 19.38
CA ARG A 52 9.23 18.21 19.33
C ARG A 52 10.02 18.60 18.09
N LEU A 53 10.55 17.62 17.34
CA LEU A 53 11.38 17.84 16.16
C LEU A 53 10.63 18.54 15.01
N PHE A 54 9.30 18.39 14.95
CA PHE A 54 8.47 18.96 13.89
C PHE A 54 7.66 20.19 14.33
N ASN A 55 7.87 20.68 15.57
CA ASN A 55 7.09 21.78 16.12
C ASN A 55 7.68 23.17 15.82
N GLU A 56 8.69 23.28 14.94
CA GLU A 56 9.39 24.56 14.69
C GLU A 56 8.44 25.65 14.18
N ALA A 57 7.58 25.34 13.20
CA ALA A 57 6.62 26.29 12.63
C ALA A 57 5.57 26.74 13.66
N GLU A 58 5.01 25.81 14.43
CA GLU A 58 4.02 26.11 15.47
C GLU A 58 4.63 26.92 16.62
N ALA A 59 5.85 26.59 17.06
CA ALA A 59 6.56 27.33 18.09
C ALA A 59 6.85 28.78 17.66
N THR A 60 7.23 28.99 16.39
CA THR A 60 7.42 30.35 15.84
C THR A 60 6.10 31.10 15.66
N ALA A 61 5.01 30.43 15.31
CA ALA A 61 3.69 31.04 15.13
C ALA A 61 3.08 31.50 16.47
N VAL A 62 3.23 30.72 17.54
CA VAL A 62 2.75 31.11 18.89
C VAL A 62 3.45 32.36 19.40
N SER A 63 4.74 32.56 19.07
CA SER A 63 5.46 33.79 19.44
C SER A 63 5.03 35.01 18.62
N ALA A 64 4.40 34.82 17.45
CA ALA A 64 3.99 35.89 16.54
C ALA A 64 2.52 36.32 16.75
N LEU A 65 1.75 35.58 17.54
CA LEU A 65 0.33 35.84 17.80
C LEU A 65 0.15 36.44 19.19
N GLU A 66 0.08 37.77 19.28
CA GLU A 66 -0.72 38.38 20.35
C GLU A 66 -2.15 37.84 20.21
N ALA A 67 -2.69 37.31 21.31
CA ALA A 67 -3.93 36.54 21.34
C ALA A 67 -5.14 37.34 20.81
N GLY A 68 -5.41 37.25 19.50
CA GLY A 68 -6.71 37.55 18.94
C GLY A 68 -7.74 36.50 19.39
N PRO A 69 -9.04 36.85 19.46
CA PRO A 69 -10.07 35.91 19.87
C PRO A 69 -10.07 34.69 18.93
N VAL A 70 -9.85 33.51 19.51
CA VAL A 70 -9.92 32.24 18.80
C VAL A 70 -11.40 31.99 18.48
N GLU A 71 -11.82 32.35 17.28
CA GLU A 71 -13.05 31.83 16.68
C GLU A 71 -12.90 30.31 16.61
N THR A 72 -13.47 29.59 17.58
CA THR A 72 -13.58 28.14 17.58
C THR A 72 -14.55 27.73 16.48
N GLY A 73 -14.10 27.81 15.23
CA GLY A 73 -14.78 27.24 14.09
C GLY A 73 -14.74 25.72 14.22
N THR A 74 -15.67 25.14 14.96
CA THR A 74 -15.97 23.72 14.90
C THR A 74 -16.46 23.42 13.48
N SER A 75 -15.52 23.11 12.60
CA SER A 75 -15.85 22.65 11.26
C SER A 75 -16.50 21.28 11.40
N GLU A 76 -17.83 21.23 11.39
CA GLU A 76 -18.57 19.98 11.36
C GLU A 76 -18.18 19.23 10.09
N ARG A 77 -17.40 18.15 10.26
CA ARG A 77 -16.92 17.36 9.14
C ARG A 77 -18.12 16.65 8.50
N GLN A 78 -18.61 17.19 7.39
CA GLN A 78 -19.64 16.52 6.60
C GLN A 78 -19.14 15.13 6.16
N LYS A 79 -19.96 14.11 6.42
CA LYS A 79 -19.68 12.74 5.98
C LYS A 79 -19.71 12.70 4.45
N LYS A 80 -18.61 12.26 3.84
CA LYS A 80 -18.54 12.04 2.40
C LYS A 80 -19.57 10.97 2.01
N LYS A 81 -20.43 11.29 1.03
CA LYS A 81 -21.38 10.33 0.47
C LYS A 81 -20.65 9.36 -0.46
N PRO A 82 -21.07 8.09 -0.54
CA PRO A 82 -20.51 7.16 -1.52
C PRO A 82 -20.67 7.75 -2.94
N GLY A 83 -19.64 7.65 -3.79
CA GLY A 83 -19.63 8.18 -5.15
C GLY A 83 -19.30 9.68 -5.29
N GLN A 84 -19.12 10.43 -4.19
CA GLN A 84 -18.77 11.86 -4.27
C GLN A 84 -17.45 12.11 -5.02
N ARG A 85 -16.48 11.19 -4.91
CA ARG A 85 -15.18 11.30 -5.59
C ARG A 85 -15.31 11.10 -7.10
N ASP A 86 -16.08 10.10 -7.53
CA ASP A 86 -16.30 9.83 -8.95
C ASP A 86 -17.05 11.00 -9.61
N ALA A 87 -18.12 11.48 -8.97
CA ALA A 87 -18.88 12.65 -9.44
C ALA A 87 -18.03 13.93 -9.55
N ALA A 88 -17.05 14.09 -8.66
CA ALA A 88 -16.13 15.22 -8.73
C ALA A 88 -15.19 15.14 -9.95
N TRP A 89 -15.01 13.97 -10.56
CA TRP A 89 -14.03 13.75 -11.62
C TRP A 89 -14.66 13.43 -12.99
N ASP A 90 -15.98 13.27 -13.07
CA ASP A 90 -16.72 12.94 -14.30
C ASP A 90 -16.53 13.95 -15.46
N HIS A 91 -16.12 15.18 -15.15
CA HIS A 91 -15.88 16.24 -16.13
C HIS A 91 -14.44 16.27 -16.67
N LEU A 92 -13.52 15.49 -16.09
CA LEU A 92 -12.12 15.43 -16.53
C LEU A 92 -11.98 14.44 -17.69
N PRO A 93 -11.12 14.75 -18.70
CA PRO A 93 -10.81 13.79 -19.74
C PRO A 93 -10.14 12.55 -19.16
N VAL A 94 -10.55 11.36 -19.64
CA VAL A 94 -10.01 10.08 -19.18
C VAL A 94 -9.15 9.47 -20.28
N GLU A 95 -7.86 9.29 -19.99
CA GLU A 95 -6.93 8.53 -20.82
C GLU A 95 -6.77 7.11 -20.26
N ARG A 96 -6.85 6.10 -21.12
CA ARG A 96 -6.68 4.69 -20.74
C ARG A 96 -5.38 4.17 -21.33
N ILE A 97 -4.47 3.74 -20.45
CA ILE A 97 -3.20 3.12 -20.82
C ILE A 97 -3.24 1.65 -20.38
N GLU A 98 -3.13 0.75 -21.35
CA GLU A 98 -3.05 -0.70 -21.10
C GLU A 98 -1.60 -1.15 -21.21
N TYR A 99 -1.15 -1.92 -20.22
CA TYR A 99 0.21 -2.45 -20.17
C TYR A 99 0.17 -3.94 -20.45
N TRP A 100 0.65 -4.33 -21.63
CA TRP A 100 0.77 -5.72 -22.05
C TRP A 100 2.24 -6.10 -22.13
N LEU A 101 2.56 -7.36 -21.82
CA LEU A 101 3.89 -7.90 -22.12
C LEU A 101 4.07 -7.96 -23.64
N PRO A 102 5.27 -7.68 -24.17
CA PRO A 102 5.55 -7.88 -25.59
C PRO A 102 5.43 -9.36 -25.97
N PRO A 103 5.13 -9.70 -27.24
CA PRO A 103 4.79 -11.07 -27.64
C PRO A 103 5.93 -12.07 -27.38
N GLU A 104 7.18 -11.63 -27.45
CA GLU A 104 8.36 -12.42 -27.09
C GLU A 104 8.41 -12.86 -25.62
N GLU A 105 7.80 -12.09 -24.71
CA GLU A 105 7.78 -12.37 -23.27
C GLU A 105 6.48 -13.05 -22.81
N GLN A 106 5.50 -13.23 -23.70
CA GLN A 106 4.24 -13.94 -23.41
C GLN A 106 4.40 -15.47 -23.41
N VAL A 107 5.63 -15.98 -23.46
CA VAL A 107 5.96 -17.41 -23.45
C VAL A 107 6.79 -17.73 -22.21
N CYS A 108 6.40 -18.78 -21.49
CA CYS A 108 7.11 -19.25 -20.31
C CYS A 108 8.54 -19.70 -20.67
N PRO A 109 9.60 -19.18 -20.02
CA PRO A 109 10.98 -19.57 -20.31
C PRO A 109 11.30 -21.02 -19.92
N THR A 110 10.48 -21.64 -19.06
CA THR A 110 10.73 -22.99 -18.51
C THR A 110 10.03 -24.09 -19.32
N CYS A 111 8.79 -23.84 -19.79
CA CYS A 111 8.00 -24.85 -20.49
C CYS A 111 7.58 -24.45 -21.92
N ALA A 112 7.98 -23.26 -22.40
CA ALA A 112 7.67 -22.74 -23.73
C ALA A 112 6.17 -22.65 -24.06
N GLN A 113 5.30 -22.64 -23.04
CA GLN A 113 3.85 -22.48 -23.19
C GLN A 113 3.45 -21.01 -23.03
N ALA A 114 2.32 -20.62 -23.61
CA ALA A 114 1.74 -19.29 -23.43
C ALA A 114 1.47 -19.00 -21.96
N LEU A 115 1.86 -17.80 -21.49
CA LEU A 115 1.57 -17.35 -20.13
C LEU A 115 0.06 -17.20 -19.94
N HIS A 116 -0.43 -17.64 -18.78
CA HIS A 116 -1.83 -17.49 -18.40
C HIS A 116 -2.05 -16.12 -17.76
N GLU A 117 -3.09 -15.41 -18.19
CA GLU A 117 -3.51 -14.14 -17.59
C GLU A 117 -4.21 -14.41 -16.24
N MET A 118 -3.61 -13.93 -15.14
CA MET A 118 -4.12 -14.22 -13.79
C MET A 118 -5.14 -13.18 -13.30
N SER A 119 -4.73 -11.90 -13.25
CA SER A 119 -5.53 -10.82 -12.65
C SER A 119 -5.08 -9.46 -13.17
N THR A 120 -6.04 -8.59 -13.47
CA THR A 120 -5.79 -7.22 -13.93
C THR A 120 -5.81 -6.23 -12.77
N GLU A 121 -4.78 -5.40 -12.64
CA GLU A 121 -4.75 -4.29 -11.69
C GLU A 121 -5.13 -2.97 -12.39
N VAL A 122 -6.19 -2.30 -11.90
CA VAL A 122 -6.68 -1.04 -12.48
C VAL A 122 -6.45 0.10 -11.49
N ARG A 123 -5.63 1.07 -11.89
CA ARG A 123 -5.36 2.31 -11.14
C ARG A 123 -5.91 3.53 -11.86
N ARG A 124 -6.38 4.51 -11.10
CA ARG A 124 -6.82 5.83 -11.60
C ARG A 124 -5.92 6.90 -10.99
N GLU A 125 -5.25 7.66 -11.84
CA GLU A 125 -4.32 8.72 -11.46
C GLU A 125 -4.81 10.07 -12.00
N LEU A 126 -4.54 11.16 -11.27
CA LEU A 126 -4.83 12.52 -11.74
C LEU A 126 -3.53 13.15 -12.23
N TYR A 127 -3.49 13.52 -13.50
CA TYR A 127 -2.38 14.27 -14.06
C TYR A 127 -2.66 15.77 -13.96
N ILE A 128 -1.80 16.50 -13.24
CA ILE A 128 -1.90 17.96 -13.13
C ILE A 128 -0.96 18.55 -14.18
N HIS A 129 -1.52 19.13 -15.24
CA HIS A 129 -0.74 19.92 -16.18
C HIS A 129 -0.27 21.20 -15.48
N SER A 130 1.03 21.33 -15.24
CA SER A 130 1.64 22.57 -14.73
C SER A 130 1.73 23.62 -15.85
N GLY A 131 0.59 24.15 -16.27
CA GLY A 131 0.51 25.38 -17.08
C GLY A 131 0.33 26.59 -16.17
N PRO A 132 0.71 27.81 -16.61
CA PRO A 132 0.30 29.02 -15.90
C PRO A 132 -1.23 29.02 -15.84
N SER A 133 -1.79 29.09 -14.64
CA SER A 133 -3.22 29.17 -14.41
C SER A 133 -3.70 30.56 -14.81
N ASP A 134 -3.87 30.77 -16.12
CA ASP A 134 -4.52 31.97 -16.63
C ASP A 134 -6.02 31.83 -16.38
N GLY A 135 -6.44 32.29 -15.20
CA GLY A 135 -7.81 32.66 -14.97
C GLY A 135 -8.15 33.84 -15.88
N ALA A 136 -8.72 33.58 -17.05
CA ALA A 136 -9.57 34.52 -17.79
C ALA A 136 -10.27 33.80 -18.93
N GLY A 137 -11.61 33.96 -18.97
CA GLY A 137 -12.42 34.16 -20.17
C GLY A 137 -12.14 33.30 -21.40
N ALA A 138 -13.19 32.60 -21.86
CA ALA A 138 -13.31 32.12 -23.22
C ALA A 138 -12.70 33.11 -24.23
N CYS A 139 -11.63 32.69 -24.91
CA CYS A 139 -11.09 33.41 -26.06
C CYS A 139 -12.01 33.09 -27.26
N PRO A 140 -12.77 34.06 -27.81
CA PRO A 140 -13.70 33.80 -28.91
C PRO A 140 -13.01 33.56 -30.25
N VAL A 141 -11.67 33.54 -30.29
CA VAL A 141 -10.88 33.43 -31.53
C VAL A 141 -10.55 31.96 -31.89
N CYS A 142 -10.74 31.01 -30.97
CA CYS A 142 -10.41 29.60 -31.22
C CYS A 142 -11.62 28.74 -31.67
N LEU A 143 -12.81 29.32 -31.85
CA LEU A 143 -14.02 28.64 -32.36
C LEU A 143 -14.26 28.93 -33.85
N GLY A 144 -13.19 29.04 -34.64
CA GLY A 144 -13.28 29.14 -36.10
C GLY A 144 -12.06 28.49 -36.72
N LEU A 145 -12.30 27.55 -37.65
CA LEU A 145 -11.34 26.63 -38.30
C LEU A 145 -11.13 25.35 -37.46
N SER A 146 -11.88 24.27 -37.68
CA SER A 146 -11.84 23.52 -38.94
C SER A 146 -13.08 22.64 -39.09
N HIS A 147 -14.02 23.06 -39.94
CA HIS A 147 -14.62 22.14 -40.88
C HIS A 147 -13.59 21.93 -41.99
N VAL A 148 -13.03 20.73 -42.08
CA VAL A 148 -12.88 19.84 -43.26
C VAL A 148 -12.28 18.53 -42.73
#